data_AF-A0AAV0DRN3-F1
#
_entry.id   AF-A0AAV0DRN3-F1
#
_cell.length_a   1.000
_cell.length_b   1.000
_cell.length_c   1.000
_cell.angle_alpha   90.00
_cell.angle_beta   90.00
_cell.angle_gamma   90.00
#
_symmetry.space_group_name_H-M   'P 1'
#
loop_
_entity.id
_entity.type
_entity.pdbx_description
1 polymer ?
#
loop_
_entity_poly.entity_id
_entity_poly.type
_entity_poly.pdbx_seq_one_letter_code
_entity_poly.pdbx_strand_id
1 'polypeptide(L)'
;MSSFKCFHETWLQQLKEMIHQLMQAPGATTTVDHHNLHQRLVYKVMSHCHNYSRAKSAAAKRDVLHVFTAPWASSLERSLHWIGGWRPTTLFHLLYTESSILFESHIVDILRGIRNGDLSDLTPSQLRRVSELQCETVQQENIITD
;
A
#
# COMPACT_ATOMS: atom_id res chain seq x y z
N MET A 1 10.49 -3.59 28.49
CA MET A 1 10.52 -2.71 27.31
C MET A 1 9.77 -3.41 26.19
N SER A 2 8.61 -2.90 25.76
CA SER A 2 7.93 -3.48 24.58
C SER A 2 8.76 -3.17 23.33
N SER A 3 9.23 -4.20 22.63
CA SER A 3 10.07 -4.05 21.44
C SER A 3 9.22 -3.57 20.26
N PHE A 4 9.84 -2.87 19.30
CA PHE A 4 9.15 -2.44 18.07
C PHE A 4 8.53 -3.61 17.30
N LYS A 5 9.09 -4.81 17.47
CA LYS A 5 8.54 -6.07 16.94
C LYS A 5 7.11 -6.34 17.42
N CYS A 6 6.83 -6.23 18.71
CA CYS A 6 5.47 -6.44 19.25
C CYS A 6 4.49 -5.42 18.68
N PHE A 7 4.90 -4.15 18.61
CA PHE A 7 4.11 -3.10 17.96
C PHE A 7 3.81 -3.45 16.48
N HIS A 8 4.83 -3.88 15.73
CA HIS A 8 4.69 -4.24 14.31
C HIS A 8 3.72 -5.42 14.12
N GLU A 9 3.81 -6.46 14.95
CA GLU A 9 2.92 -7.62 14.90
C GLU A 9 1.46 -7.21 15.13
N THR A 10 1.18 -6.42 16.17
CA THR A 10 -0.17 -5.89 16.42
C THR A 10 -0.64 -4.98 15.29
N TRP A 11 0.23 -4.10 14.80
CA TRP A 11 -0.09 -3.18 13.71
C TRP A 11 -0.45 -3.95 12.42
N LEU A 12 0.28 -5.02 12.10
CA LEU A 12 0.05 -5.86 10.94
C LEU A 12 -1.26 -6.65 11.05
N GLN A 13 -1.57 -7.18 12.24
CA GLN A 13 -2.86 -7.83 12.49
C GLN A 13 -4.03 -6.87 12.27
N GLN A 14 -3.93 -5.65 12.80
CA GLN A 14 -4.95 -4.61 12.62
C GLN A 14 -5.08 -4.19 11.15
N LEU A 15 -3.97 -4.09 10.42
CA LEU A 15 -3.99 -3.78 8.99
C LEU A 15 -4.73 -4.87 8.21
N LYS A 16 -4.45 -6.15 8.48
CA LYS A 16 -5.12 -7.28 7.82
C LYS A 16 -6.62 -7.24 8.04
N GLU A 17 -7.06 -6.96 9.27
CA GLU A 17 -8.48 -6.81 9.59
C GLU A 17 -9.11 -5.64 8.83
N MET A 18 -8.44 -4.49 8.75
CA MET A 18 -8.95 -3.35 8.00
C MET A 18 -9.02 -3.59 6.49
N ILE A 19 -8.03 -4.29 5.91
CA ILE A 19 -8.05 -4.70 4.51
C ILE A 19 -9.22 -5.67 4.28
N HIS A 20 -9.43 -6.63 5.17
CA HIS A 20 -10.55 -7.57 5.09
C HIS A 20 -11.91 -6.84 5.11
N GLN A 21 -12.07 -5.86 6.00
CA GLN A 21 -13.26 -4.99 6.05
C GLN A 21 -13.47 -4.22 4.74
N LEU A 22 -12.38 -3.75 4.12
CA LEU A 22 -12.43 -3.01 2.86
C LEU A 22 -12.80 -3.92 1.68
N MET A 23 -12.30 -5.16 1.65
CA MET A 23 -12.64 -6.16 0.64
C MET A 23 -14.10 -6.65 0.74
N GLN A 24 -14.65 -6.70 1.95
CA GLN A 24 -16.06 -7.08 2.16
C GLN A 24 -17.04 -5.92 1.98
N ALA A 25 -16.56 -4.68 1.95
CA ALA A 25 -17.43 -3.52 1.82
C ALA A 25 -18.11 -3.53 0.44
N PRO A 26 -19.44 -3.32 0.36
CA PRO A 26 -20.12 -3.22 -0.93
C PRO A 26 -19.52 -2.08 -1.75
N GLY A 27 -19.43 -2.27 -3.08
CA GLY A 27 -18.87 -1.28 -3.99
C GLY A 27 -19.51 0.09 -3.83
N ALA A 28 -18.72 1.16 -4.05
CA ALA A 28 -19.09 2.56 -3.83
C ALA A 28 -20.27 3.07 -4.71
N THR A 29 -20.87 2.21 -5.52
CA THR A 29 -21.88 2.53 -6.54
C THR A 29 -23.32 2.27 -6.10
N THR A 30 -23.57 1.65 -4.95
CA THR A 30 -24.92 1.15 -4.61
C THR A 30 -25.78 2.15 -3.83
N THR A 31 -25.23 2.88 -2.84
CA THR A 31 -25.93 3.99 -2.16
C THR A 31 -24.93 5.03 -1.59
N VAL A 32 -25.41 6.23 -1.25
CA VAL A 32 -24.61 7.29 -0.59
C VAL A 32 -23.98 6.79 0.71
N ASP A 33 -24.69 5.95 1.48
CA ASP A 33 -24.18 5.37 2.72
C ASP A 33 -23.02 4.38 2.48
N HIS A 34 -23.08 3.60 1.41
CA HIS A 34 -21.98 2.71 1.01
C HIS A 34 -20.73 3.49 0.58
N HIS A 35 -20.92 4.59 -0.16
CA HIS A 35 -19.83 5.48 -0.54
C HIS A 35 -19.14 6.08 0.71
N ASN A 36 -19.94 6.59 1.66
CA ASN A 36 -19.45 7.14 2.92
C ASN A 36 -18.71 6.10 3.77
N LEU A 37 -19.23 4.87 3.84
CA LEU A 37 -18.57 3.75 4.54
C LEU A 37 -17.22 3.43 3.89
N HIS A 38 -17.19 3.28 2.57
CA HIS A 38 -15.97 2.96 1.82
C HIS A 38 -14.90 4.05 2.02
N GLN A 39 -15.27 5.33 1.90
CA GLN A 39 -14.35 6.44 2.14
C GLN A 39 -13.81 6.45 3.59
N ARG A 40 -14.66 6.14 4.58
CA ARG A 40 -14.25 6.04 5.98
C ARG A 40 -13.26 4.89 6.22
N LEU A 41 -13.47 3.74 5.59
CA LEU A 41 -12.56 2.60 5.68
C LEU A 41 -11.21 2.90 5.03
N VAL A 42 -11.21 3.52 3.84
CA VAL A 42 -9.98 4.00 3.16
C VAL A 42 -9.23 4.97 4.07
N TYR A 43 -9.91 5.97 4.63
CA TYR A 43 -9.30 6.93 5.54
C TYR A 43 -8.69 6.25 6.78
N LYS A 44 -9.39 5.26 7.35
CA LYS A 44 -8.91 4.48 8.49
C LYS A 44 -7.62 3.73 8.17
N VAL A 45 -7.55 3.06 7.01
CA VAL A 45 -6.32 2.37 6.53
C VAL A 45 -5.19 3.37 6.33
N MET A 46 -5.45 4.49 5.65
CA MET A 46 -4.44 5.53 5.40
C MET A 46 -3.89 6.12 6.71
N SER A 47 -4.77 6.41 7.67
CA SER A 47 -4.37 6.87 9.00
C SER A 47 -3.55 5.81 9.75
N HIS A 48 -3.88 4.53 9.61
CA HIS A 48 -3.15 3.42 10.23
C HIS A 48 -1.73 3.29 9.67
N CYS A 49 -1.57 3.43 8.35
CA CYS A 49 -0.26 3.47 7.69
C CYS A 49 0.55 4.71 8.11
N HIS A 50 -0.09 5.88 8.21
CA HIS A 50 0.58 7.09 8.69
C HIS A 50 1.09 6.94 10.13
N ASN A 51 0.28 6.33 11.01
CA ASN A 51 0.68 6.05 12.39
C ASN A 51 1.89 5.10 12.48
N TYR A 52 1.97 4.11 11.59
CA TYR A 52 3.15 3.25 11.48
C TYR A 52 4.40 4.02 11.10
N SER A 53 4.34 4.86 10.07
CA SER A 53 5.48 5.69 9.66
C SER A 53 5.96 6.59 10.81
N ARG A 54 5.04 7.17 11.57
CA ARG A 54 5.37 7.98 12.77
C ARG A 54 6.03 7.16 13.87
N ALA A 55 5.48 5.99 14.19
CA ALA A 55 6.03 5.10 15.22
C ALA A 55 7.43 4.58 14.81
N LYS A 56 7.60 4.20 13.54
CA LYS A 56 8.89 3.77 12.98
C LYS A 56 9.93 4.88 13.03
N SER A 57 9.56 6.11 12.68
CA SER A 57 10.44 7.28 12.81
C SER A 57 10.87 7.53 14.26
N ALA A 58 9.93 7.44 15.22
CA ALA A 58 10.25 7.57 16.64
C ALA A 58 11.17 6.44 17.16
N ALA A 59 11.00 5.22 16.68
CA ALA A 59 11.89 4.10 16.99
C ALA A 59 13.28 4.31 16.40
N ALA A 60 13.39 4.79 15.16
CA ALA A 60 14.66 5.06 14.50
C ALA A 60 15.46 6.14 15.24
N LYS A 61 14.79 7.17 15.76
CA LYS A 61 15.42 8.21 16.59
C LYS A 61 16.03 7.67 17.90
N ARG A 62 15.56 6.51 18.38
CA ARG A 62 16.07 5.87 19.60
C ARG A 62 17.17 4.87 19.30
N ASP A 63 16.97 4.06 18.26
CA ASP A 63 17.91 3.04 17.83
C ASP A 63 17.79 2.82 16.31
N VAL A 64 18.67 3.48 15.56
CA VAL A 64 18.71 3.38 14.09
C VAL A 64 19.10 1.97 13.66
N LEU A 65 20.02 1.31 14.37
CA LEU A 65 20.50 -0.03 13.99
C LEU A 65 19.41 -1.08 14.15
N HIS A 66 18.61 -0.99 15.22
CA HIS A 66 17.45 -1.87 15.39
C HIS A 66 16.40 -1.69 14.28
N VAL A 67 16.16 -0.45 13.84
CA VAL A 67 15.24 -0.18 12.72
C VAL A 67 15.82 -0.58 11.36
N PHE A 68 17.12 -0.44 11.19
CA PHE A 68 17.81 -0.80 9.96
C PHE A 68 17.90 -2.33 9.78
N THR A 69 18.25 -3.06 10.83
CA THR A 69 18.26 -4.53 10.83
C THR A 69 16.86 -5.12 10.72
N ALA A 70 15.82 -4.36 11.09
CA ALA A 70 14.40 -4.69 10.95
C ALA A 70 14.09 -6.17 11.26
N PRO A 71 14.37 -6.67 12.48
CA PRO A 71 14.20 -8.09 12.83
C PRO A 71 12.74 -8.58 12.76
N TRP A 72 11.78 -7.67 12.64
CA TRP A 72 10.36 -7.98 12.43
C TRP A 72 9.98 -8.12 10.94
N ALA A 73 10.86 -7.72 10.02
CA ALA A 73 10.60 -7.76 8.59
C ALA A 73 10.89 -9.15 8.00
N SER A 74 10.04 -9.56 7.06
CA SER A 74 10.20 -10.74 6.23
C SER A 74 11.50 -10.69 5.40
N SER A 75 11.92 -11.85 4.88
CA SER A 75 13.12 -11.93 4.04
C SER A 75 12.98 -11.11 2.76
N LEU A 76 11.78 -11.08 2.17
CA LEU A 76 11.48 -10.25 0.99
C LEU A 76 11.54 -8.76 1.33
N GLU A 77 10.97 -8.35 2.47
CA GLU A 77 11.03 -6.95 2.90
C GLU A 77 12.46 -6.48 3.15
N ARG A 78 13.31 -7.37 3.65
CA ARG A 78 14.75 -7.10 3.87
C ARG A 78 15.57 -7.12 2.58
N SER A 79 15.20 -7.92 1.58
CA SER A 79 15.91 -7.92 0.28
C SER A 79 15.62 -6.69 -0.57
N LEU A 80 14.48 -6.04 -0.36
CA LEU A 80 14.07 -4.80 -1.05
C LEU A 80 14.41 -3.53 -0.25
N HIS A 81 15.37 -3.63 0.67
CA HIS A 81 15.74 -2.52 1.54
C HIS A 81 16.53 -1.45 0.77
N TRP A 82 16.21 -0.18 1.05
CA TRP A 82 16.92 0.98 0.56
C TRP A 82 17.55 1.74 1.73
N ILE A 83 17.04 2.93 2.11
CA ILE A 83 17.59 3.72 3.22
C ILE A 83 17.01 3.29 4.58
N GLY A 84 15.68 3.20 4.66
CA GLY A 84 14.95 2.97 5.93
C GLY A 84 13.72 2.08 5.77
N GLY A 85 13.70 1.25 4.74
CA GLY A 85 12.53 0.50 4.28
C GLY A 85 12.61 0.26 2.78
N TRP A 86 11.46 0.15 2.13
CA TRP A 86 11.39 -0.02 0.68
C TRP A 86 11.63 1.30 -0.04
N ARG A 87 12.20 1.22 -1.24
CA ARG A 87 12.19 2.34 -2.19
C ARG A 87 10.74 2.55 -2.68
N PRO A 88 10.08 3.68 -2.40
CA PRO A 88 8.67 3.89 -2.74
C PRO A 88 8.29 3.60 -4.20
N THR A 89 9.16 3.86 -5.17
CA THR A 89 8.98 3.56 -6.60
C THR A 89 8.72 2.08 -6.87
N THR A 90 9.26 1.17 -6.05
CA THR A 90 9.00 -0.28 -6.15
C THR A 90 7.51 -0.61 -6.05
N LEU A 91 6.72 0.16 -5.29
CA LEU A 91 5.27 -0.06 -5.19
C LEU A 91 4.56 0.13 -6.53
N PHE A 92 4.98 1.12 -7.31
CA PHE A 92 4.40 1.39 -8.63
C PHE A 92 4.75 0.28 -9.62
N HIS A 93 5.99 -0.22 -9.58
CA HIS A 93 6.39 -1.37 -10.39
C HIS A 93 5.56 -2.62 -10.08
N LEU A 94 5.30 -2.89 -8.80
CA LEU A 94 4.42 -3.98 -8.38
C LEU A 94 2.99 -3.76 -8.87
N LEU A 95 2.45 -2.55 -8.70
CA LEU A 95 1.10 -2.22 -9.15
C LEU A 95 0.94 -2.43 -10.66
N TYR A 96 1.87 -1.93 -11.48
CA TYR A 96 1.80 -2.10 -12.92
C TYR A 96 1.92 -3.57 -13.33
N THR A 97 2.87 -4.30 -12.73
CA THR A 97 3.05 -5.74 -12.99
C THR A 97 1.79 -6.53 -12.66
N GLU A 98 1.25 -6.38 -11.46
CA GLU A 98 0.03 -7.08 -11.01
C GLU A 98 -1.19 -6.67 -11.85
N SER A 99 -1.35 -5.38 -12.16
CA SER A 99 -2.46 -4.91 -13.01
C SER A 99 -2.39 -5.50 -14.42
N SER A 100 -1.19 -5.64 -15.01
CA SER A 100 -1.00 -6.24 -16.33
C SER A 100 -1.31 -7.73 -16.31
N ILE A 101 -0.83 -8.45 -15.29
CA ILE A 101 -1.09 -9.89 -15.14
C ILE A 101 -2.59 -10.16 -14.98
N LEU A 102 -3.28 -9.39 -14.12
CA LEU A 102 -4.72 -9.53 -13.90
C LEU A 102 -5.52 -9.12 -15.14
N PHE A 103 -5.10 -8.07 -15.84
CA PHE A 103 -5.73 -7.67 -17.09
C PHE A 103 -5.63 -8.76 -18.16
N GLU A 104 -4.45 -9.36 -18.33
CA GLU A 104 -4.24 -10.46 -19.26
C GLU A 104 -5.08 -11.70 -18.89
N SER A 105 -5.18 -12.05 -17.61
CA SER A 105 -5.96 -13.20 -17.16
C SER A 105 -7.47 -13.02 -17.32
N HIS A 106 -7.96 -11.77 -17.32
CA HIS A 106 -9.39 -11.44 -17.38
C HIS A 106 -9.81 -10.69 -18.65
N ILE A 107 -8.95 -10.63 -19.66
CA ILE A 107 -9.17 -9.79 -20.86
C ILE A 107 -10.49 -10.11 -21.58
N VAL A 108 -10.88 -11.39 -21.64
CA VAL A 108 -12.12 -11.82 -22.29
C VAL A 108 -13.35 -11.30 -21.53
N ASP A 109 -13.30 -11.32 -20.19
CA ASP A 109 -14.38 -10.85 -19.34
C ASP A 109 -14.50 -9.32 -19.39
N ILE A 110 -13.36 -8.62 -19.38
CA ILE A 110 -13.30 -7.16 -19.52
C ILE A 110 -13.87 -6.72 -20.87
N LEU A 111 -13.51 -7.39 -21.97
CA LEU A 111 -14.05 -7.10 -23.31
C LEU A 111 -15.56 -7.36 -23.40
N ARG A 112 -16.10 -8.24 -22.55
CA ARG A 112 -17.54 -8.47 -22.39
C ARG A 112 -18.22 -7.47 -21.44
N GLY A 113 -17.45 -6.54 -20.86
CA GLY A 113 -17.93 -5.53 -19.92
C GLY A 113 -18.09 -6.05 -18.48
N ILE A 114 -17.56 -7.22 -18.16
CA ILE A 114 -17.55 -7.77 -16.80
C ILE A 114 -16.39 -7.13 -16.04
N ARG A 115 -16.68 -6.59 -14.86
CA ARG A 115 -15.69 -5.95 -13.97
C ARG A 115 -15.52 -6.81 -12.71
N ASN A 116 -14.28 -7.19 -12.42
CA ASN A 116 -13.93 -8.08 -11.31
C ASN A 116 -13.70 -7.36 -9.97
N GLY A 117 -13.63 -6.03 -9.98
CA GLY A 117 -13.35 -5.20 -8.83
C GLY A 117 -11.89 -5.22 -8.38
N ASP A 118 -10.96 -5.69 -9.21
CA ASP A 118 -9.53 -5.80 -8.92
C ASP A 118 -8.68 -4.75 -9.69
N LEU A 119 -7.36 -4.94 -9.75
CA LEU A 119 -6.47 -4.00 -10.45
C LEU A 119 -6.56 -4.06 -11.98
N SER A 120 -7.20 -5.08 -12.57
CA SER A 120 -7.44 -5.14 -14.01
C SER A 120 -8.48 -4.12 -14.49
N ASP A 121 -9.33 -3.67 -13.57
CA ASP A 121 -10.43 -2.75 -13.80
C ASP A 121 -10.03 -1.26 -13.76
N LEU A 122 -8.73 -0.97 -13.66
CA LEU A 122 -8.20 0.37 -13.58
C LEU A 122 -8.47 1.15 -14.87
N THR A 123 -9.16 2.28 -14.72
CA THR A 123 -9.46 3.17 -15.84
C THR A 123 -8.20 3.93 -16.30
N PRO A 124 -8.13 4.39 -17.56
CA PRO A 124 -7.02 5.21 -18.04
C PRO A 124 -6.78 6.48 -17.19
N SER A 125 -7.85 7.08 -16.65
CA SER A 125 -7.75 8.22 -15.73
C SER A 125 -7.11 7.86 -14.39
N GLN A 126 -7.41 6.68 -13.84
CA GLN A 126 -6.79 6.20 -12.61
C GLN A 126 -5.31 5.88 -12.84
N LEU A 127 -4.98 5.21 -13.96
CA LEU A 127 -3.60 4.92 -14.34
C LEU A 127 -2.77 6.19 -14.56
N ARG A 128 -3.35 7.22 -15.17
CA ARG A 128 -2.69 8.53 -15.31
C ARG A 128 -2.34 9.11 -13.95
N ARG A 129 -3.28 9.12 -13.01
CA ARG A 129 -3.05 9.65 -11.66
C ARG A 129 -1.99 8.87 -10.89
N VAL A 130 -1.92 7.55 -11.09
CA VAL A 130 -0.85 6.70 -10.54
C VAL A 130 0.50 7.08 -11.16
N SER A 131 0.54 7.31 -12.48
CA SER A 131 1.77 7.72 -13.19
C SER A 131 2.28 9.09 -12.74
N GLU A 132 1.38 10.06 -12.55
CA GLU A 132 1.72 11.37 -11.98
C GLU A 132 2.36 11.23 -10.59
N LEU A 133 1.75 10.43 -9.72
CA LEU A 133 2.29 10.17 -8.38
C LEU A 133 3.63 9.42 -8.42
N GLN A 134 3.83 8.53 -9.39
CA GLN A 134 5.12 7.87 -9.60
C GLN A 134 6.21 8.89 -9.96
N CYS A 135 5.92 9.81 -10.89
CA CYS A 135 6.86 10.86 -11.28
C CYS A 135 7.26 11.74 -10.08
N GLU A 136 6.28 12.19 -9.28
CA GLU A 136 6.54 12.95 -8.05
C GLU A 136 7.42 12.13 -7.09
N THR A 137 7.10 10.84 -6.92
CA THR A 137 7.87 9.94 -6.04
C THR A 137 9.32 9.79 -6.50
N VAL A 138 9.56 9.57 -7.80
CA VAL A 138 10.91 9.47 -8.38
C VAL A 138 11.70 10.75 -8.12
N GLN A 139 11.08 11.92 -8.31
CA GLN A 139 11.73 13.20 -8.05
C GLN A 139 12.15 13.32 -6.58
N GLN A 140 11.28 12.96 -5.63
CA GLN A 140 11.61 12.99 -4.20
C GLN A 140 12.71 11.98 -3.84
N GLU A 141 12.70 10.79 -4.44
CA GLU A 141 13.76 9.80 -4.22
C GLU A 141 15.13 10.25 -4.72
N ASN A 142 15.18 10.90 -5.89
CA ASN A 142 16.43 11.42 -6.44
C ASN A 142 17.02 12.50 -5.52
N ILE A 143 16.19 13.42 -5.00
CA ILE A 143 16.61 14.44 -4.01
C ILE A 143 17.22 13.82 -2.74
N ILE A 144 16.78 12.64 -2.34
CA ILE A 144 17.31 11.94 -1.15
C ILE A 144 18.62 11.20 -1.45
N THR A 145 18.83 10.80 -2.71
CA THR A 145 19.98 10.00 -3.13
C THR A 145 21.17 10.86 -3.57
N ASP A 146 20.90 12.04 -4.11
CA ASP A 146 21.88 13.06 -4.52
C ASP A 146 22.47 13.82 -3.31
#